data_AF-A0A368BT81-F1
#
_entry.id   AF-A0A368BT81-F1
#
_cell.length_a   1.000
_cell.length_b   1.000
_cell.length_c   1.000
_cell.angle_alpha   90.00
_cell.angle_beta   90.00
_cell.angle_gamma   90.00
#
_symmetry.space_group_name_H-M   'P 1'
#
loop_
_entity.id
_entity.type
_entity.pdbx_description
1 polymer ?
#
loop_
_entity_poly.entity_id
_entity_poly.type
_entity_poly.pdbx_seq_one_letter_code
_entity_poly.pdbx_strand_id
1 'polypeptide(L)'
;MKALFLFLFLCIANYSPGEEKKPVPSPPSEHEGAKQLCPLCKLPGRANLFAGTVSRCPLTCSKICCKGKSIVLVIEGIIDSNGASRINSALSGMEGVQPQNTGPDSSHVRIRYAPKKITKEKLRDIIRRCGFGITGEQETYAIEGLNTQALADKVEAALRKEPGITSIETVCPVNQKAIVVFDPLKTSTEKIAAAINSTPCRVMRP
;
A
#
# COMPACT_ATOMS: atom_id res chain seq x y z
N MET A 1 37.10 25.60 52.28
CA MET A 1 37.84 25.31 53.53
C MET A 1 36.92 24.60 54.51
N LYS A 2 37.49 23.69 55.31
CA LYS A 2 36.90 22.81 56.34
C LYS A 2 36.31 21.50 55.79
N ALA A 3 37.11 20.45 55.59
CA ALA A 3 37.78 19.57 56.58
C ALA A 3 36.73 18.77 57.37
N LEU A 4 36.63 17.44 57.29
CA LEU A 4 37.59 16.37 57.65
C LEU A 4 36.92 15.59 58.81
N PHE A 5 36.86 14.26 58.72
CA PHE A 5 37.11 13.25 59.78
C PHE A 5 36.35 11.94 59.43
N LEU A 6 36.98 10.87 58.95
CA LEU A 6 37.89 9.88 59.58
C LEU A 6 37.17 8.91 60.56
N PHE A 7 37.63 7.65 60.53
CA PHE A 7 37.36 6.46 61.37
C PHE A 7 36.37 5.42 60.77
N LEU A 8 36.76 4.25 60.25
CA LEU A 8 37.72 3.17 60.64
C LEU A 8 37.06 2.05 61.49
N PHE A 9 37.42 0.81 61.13
CA PHE A 9 37.22 -0.52 61.77
C PHE A 9 35.98 -1.33 61.34
N LEU A 10 36.11 -2.38 60.51
CA LEU A 10 36.60 -3.77 60.76
C LEU A 10 35.80 -4.50 61.84
N CYS A 11 35.02 -5.51 61.41
CA CYS A 11 34.86 -6.79 62.11
C CYS A 11 34.25 -7.86 61.18
N ILE A 12 34.70 -9.09 61.40
CA ILE A 12 34.68 -10.28 60.56
C ILE A 12 33.48 -11.17 60.93
N ALA A 13 32.85 -11.86 59.97
CA ALA A 13 32.30 -13.21 60.19
C ALA A 13 31.94 -13.91 58.87
N ASN A 14 32.47 -15.11 58.71
CA ASN A 14 32.21 -16.07 57.65
C ASN A 14 30.74 -16.55 57.64
N TYR A 15 30.15 -16.65 56.45
CA TYR A 15 29.06 -17.61 56.18
C TYR A 15 29.07 -17.99 54.70
N SER A 16 29.26 -19.29 54.44
CA SER A 16 29.00 -20.01 53.19
C SER A 16 28.03 -21.12 53.59
N PRO A 17 26.96 -21.45 52.83
CA PRO A 17 27.10 -22.19 51.56
C PRO A 17 26.01 -21.91 50.50
N GLY A 18 26.18 -22.43 49.27
CA GLY A 18 25.05 -22.63 48.35
C GLY A 18 25.40 -22.64 46.86
N GLU A 19 25.65 -23.83 46.35
CA GLU A 19 25.61 -24.31 44.95
C GLU A 19 25.28 -23.34 43.79
N GLU A 20 26.30 -23.14 42.96
CA GLU A 20 26.35 -23.45 41.52
C GLU A 20 25.03 -23.44 40.70
N LYS A 21 24.85 -22.38 39.89
CA LYS A 21 24.42 -22.52 38.47
C LYS A 21 25.19 -21.54 37.59
N LYS A 22 26.10 -22.08 36.76
CA LYS A 22 26.77 -21.36 35.66
C LYS A 22 25.75 -20.80 34.67
N PRO A 23 25.84 -19.53 34.25
CA PRO A 23 25.13 -19.04 33.08
C PRO A 23 25.77 -19.64 31.83
N VAL A 24 24.94 -20.27 30.99
CA VAL A 24 25.34 -20.69 29.63
C VAL A 24 25.54 -19.42 28.79
N PRO A 25 26.68 -19.24 28.10
CA PRO A 25 26.90 -18.10 27.23
C PRO A 25 26.04 -18.22 25.97
N SER A 26 25.25 -17.18 25.68
CA SER A 26 24.50 -17.06 24.44
C SER A 26 25.45 -16.84 23.24
N PRO A 27 25.28 -17.58 22.12
CA PRO A 27 26.06 -17.37 20.91
C PRO A 27 25.68 -16.06 20.17
N PRO A 28 26.55 -15.59 19.26
CA PRO A 28 26.58 -14.20 18.80
C PRO A 28 25.47 -13.83 17.82
N SER A 29 25.25 -12.51 17.75
CA SER A 29 24.30 -11.78 16.92
C SER A 29 24.18 -12.26 15.48
N GLU A 30 22.98 -12.69 15.11
CA GLU A 30 22.51 -12.70 13.73
C GLU A 30 21.58 -11.50 13.54
N HIS A 31 22.08 -10.47 12.87
CA HIS A 31 21.23 -9.45 12.27
C HIS A 31 20.53 -10.04 11.05
N GLU A 32 19.51 -10.86 11.28
CA GLU A 32 18.52 -11.17 10.24
C GLU A 32 17.63 -9.93 10.06
N GLY A 33 17.96 -9.14 9.04
CA GLY A 33 17.07 -8.11 8.53
C GLY A 33 15.75 -8.76 8.14
N ALA A 34 14.72 -8.52 8.95
CA ALA A 34 13.36 -8.91 8.67
C ALA A 34 12.93 -8.30 7.32
N LYS A 35 13.10 -9.07 6.24
CA LYS A 35 12.55 -8.74 4.93
C LYS A 35 11.04 -8.67 5.11
N GLN A 36 10.50 -7.46 5.10
CA GLN A 36 9.07 -7.23 5.13
C GLN A 36 8.44 -7.96 3.95
N LEU A 37 7.77 -9.08 4.23
CA LEU A 37 7.12 -9.90 3.20
C LEU A 37 6.13 -9.04 2.42
N CYS A 38 6.19 -9.12 1.08
CA CYS A 38 5.27 -8.42 0.18
C CYS A 38 3.81 -8.74 0.55
N PRO A 39 2.96 -7.73 0.83
CA PRO A 39 1.57 -7.95 1.23
C PRO A 39 0.75 -8.68 0.16
N LEU A 40 1.14 -8.59 -1.12
CA LEU A 40 0.49 -9.32 -2.22
C LEU A 40 0.71 -10.84 -2.14
N CYS A 41 1.77 -11.30 -1.49
CA CYS A 41 2.08 -12.73 -1.35
C CYS A 41 1.27 -13.40 -0.21
N LYS A 42 0.57 -12.62 0.62
CA LYS A 42 -0.27 -13.14 1.72
C LYS A 42 -1.72 -13.42 1.32
N LEU A 43 -2.13 -13.08 0.10
CA LEU A 43 -3.51 -13.29 -0.35
C LEU A 43 -3.70 -14.75 -0.80
N PRO A 44 -4.64 -15.51 -0.19
CA PRO A 44 -4.91 -16.87 -0.62
C PRO A 44 -5.35 -16.91 -2.09
N GLY A 45 -4.94 -17.97 -2.79
CA GLY A 45 -5.26 -18.18 -4.20
C GLY A 45 -6.76 -18.08 -4.45
N ARG A 46 -7.14 -17.48 -5.58
CA ARG A 46 -8.54 -17.20 -5.97
C ARG A 46 -9.45 -18.45 -6.04
N ALA A 47 -8.90 -19.65 -5.95
CA ALA A 47 -9.62 -20.92 -6.10
C ALA A 47 -10.78 -21.07 -5.10
N ASN A 48 -10.67 -20.58 -3.86
CA ASN A 48 -11.73 -20.72 -2.84
C ASN A 48 -12.95 -19.80 -3.07
N LEU A 49 -12.85 -18.78 -3.94
CA LEU A 49 -13.95 -17.84 -4.23
C LEU A 49 -14.86 -18.30 -5.38
N PHE A 50 -14.51 -19.39 -6.08
CA PHE A 50 -15.22 -19.87 -7.28
C PHE A 50 -16.04 -21.14 -7.06
N ALA A 51 -16.34 -21.51 -5.81
CA ALA A 51 -17.21 -22.65 -5.51
C ALA A 51 -18.70 -22.40 -5.83
N GLY A 52 -19.07 -21.19 -6.25
CA GLY A 52 -20.41 -20.85 -6.75
C GLY A 52 -20.51 -20.93 -8.27
N THR A 53 -21.72 -21.16 -8.79
CA THR A 53 -22.02 -21.10 -10.23
C THR A 53 -21.81 -19.67 -10.73
N VAL A 54 -20.65 -19.41 -11.33
CA VAL A 54 -20.34 -18.12 -11.96
C VAL A 54 -21.27 -17.93 -13.15
N SER A 55 -22.31 -17.11 -13.00
CA SER A 55 -23.07 -16.62 -14.14
C SER A 55 -22.16 -15.75 -14.99
N ARG A 56 -21.77 -16.26 -16.17
CA ARG A 56 -20.96 -15.48 -17.11
C ARG A 56 -21.77 -14.26 -17.54
N CYS A 57 -21.19 -13.08 -17.39
CA CYS A 57 -21.85 -11.86 -17.85
C CYS A 57 -22.05 -11.94 -19.37
N PRO A 58 -23.24 -11.61 -19.91
CA PRO A 58 -23.48 -11.62 -21.34
C PRO A 58 -22.45 -10.76 -22.08
N LEU A 59 -22.00 -11.20 -23.26
CA LEU A 59 -21.04 -10.43 -24.09
C LEU A 59 -21.58 -9.05 -24.49
N THR A 60 -22.90 -8.87 -24.46
CA THR A 60 -23.61 -7.62 -24.74
C THR A 60 -23.80 -6.72 -23.50
N CYS A 61 -23.29 -7.12 -22.33
CA CYS A 61 -23.47 -6.36 -21.10
C CYS A 61 -22.78 -4.98 -21.18
N SER A 62 -23.59 -3.93 -21.16
CA SER A 62 -23.15 -2.53 -21.14
C SER A 62 -23.17 -1.93 -19.74
N LYS A 63 -23.35 -2.76 -18.70
CA LYS A 63 -23.32 -2.31 -17.31
C LYS A 63 -21.92 -1.83 -16.95
N ILE A 64 -21.87 -0.95 -15.96
CA ILE A 64 -20.64 -0.35 -15.45
C ILE A 64 -19.62 -1.41 -14.99
N CYS A 65 -20.07 -2.55 -14.44
CA CYS A 65 -19.19 -3.66 -14.05
C CYS A 65 -18.35 -4.23 -15.22
N CYS A 66 -18.83 -4.12 -16.47
CA CYS A 66 -18.17 -4.65 -17.66
C CYS A 66 -17.42 -3.59 -18.48
N LYS A 67 -17.92 -2.35 -18.53
CA LYS A 67 -17.39 -1.28 -19.40
C LYS A 67 -16.81 -0.08 -18.64
N GLY A 68 -17.00 -0.03 -17.33
CA GLY A 68 -16.47 1.05 -16.50
C GLY A 68 -14.96 0.93 -16.30
N LYS A 69 -14.29 2.09 -16.19
CA LYS A 69 -12.92 2.20 -15.71
C LYS A 69 -12.89 2.26 -14.19
N SER A 70 -11.75 1.95 -13.59
CA SER A 70 -11.54 2.10 -12.15
C SER A 70 -10.66 3.31 -11.88
N ILE A 71 -10.87 3.95 -10.75
CA ILE A 71 -9.96 4.92 -10.14
C ILE A 71 -9.82 4.57 -8.67
N VAL A 72 -8.62 4.77 -8.12
CA VAL A 72 -8.38 4.69 -6.69
C VAL A 72 -7.84 6.03 -6.23
N LEU A 73 -8.63 6.72 -5.40
CA LEU A 73 -8.24 7.97 -4.79
C LEU A 73 -7.62 7.67 -3.42
N VAL A 74 -6.42 8.18 -3.19
CA VAL A 74 -5.78 8.12 -1.87
C VAL A 74 -6.17 9.39 -1.13
N ILE A 75 -6.71 9.22 0.07
CA ILE A 75 -7.18 10.33 0.91
C ILE A 75 -6.19 10.62 2.04
N GLU A 76 -6.31 11.80 2.63
CA GLU A 76 -5.64 12.14 3.88
C GLU A 76 -6.34 11.46 5.06
N GLY A 77 -5.57 10.80 5.92
CA GLY A 77 -6.09 10.04 7.05
C GLY A 77 -6.78 8.74 6.64
N ILE A 78 -7.80 8.34 7.42
CA ILE A 78 -8.60 7.14 7.19
C ILE A 78 -10.09 7.51 7.16
N ILE A 79 -10.87 6.74 6.41
CA ILE A 79 -12.33 6.84 6.38
C ILE A 79 -12.87 6.30 7.71
N ASP A 80 -13.71 7.05 8.41
CA ASP A 80 -14.51 6.56 9.53
C ASP A 80 -15.89 6.07 9.05
N SER A 81 -16.68 5.45 9.93
CA SER A 81 -18.01 4.92 9.57
C SER A 81 -18.95 5.98 9.01
N ASN A 82 -18.88 7.22 9.53
CA ASN A 82 -19.71 8.32 9.07
C ASN A 82 -19.23 8.82 7.70
N GLY A 83 -17.91 8.93 7.53
CA GLY A 83 -17.24 9.23 6.29
C GLY A 83 -17.59 8.26 5.16
N ALA A 84 -17.55 6.96 5.44
CA ALA A 84 -17.97 5.91 4.52
C ALA A 84 -19.42 6.13 4.06
N SER A 85 -20.31 6.43 5.01
CA SER A 85 -21.73 6.71 4.73
C SER A 85 -21.92 7.95 3.85
N ARG A 86 -21.16 9.04 4.10
CA ARG A 86 -21.19 10.26 3.28
C ARG A 86 -20.70 9.99 1.85
N ILE A 87 -19.57 9.29 1.69
CA ILE A 87 -19.01 8.94 0.39
C ILE A 87 -20.00 8.06 -0.39
N ASN A 88 -20.53 7.02 0.24
CA ASN A 88 -21.47 6.10 -0.41
C ASN A 88 -22.75 6.80 -0.86
N SER A 89 -23.30 7.68 -0.02
CA SER A 89 -24.49 8.44 -0.36
C SER A 89 -24.24 9.40 -1.53
N ALA A 90 -23.10 10.10 -1.51
CA ALA A 90 -22.73 11.05 -2.56
C ALA A 90 -22.46 10.38 -3.91
N LEU A 91 -21.86 9.19 -3.93
CA LEU A 91 -21.52 8.50 -5.17
C LEU A 91 -22.66 7.64 -5.73
N SER A 92 -23.52 7.05 -4.87
CA SER A 92 -24.60 6.16 -5.32
C SER A 92 -25.72 6.89 -6.07
N GLY A 93 -25.88 8.19 -5.82
CA GLY A 93 -26.84 9.04 -6.55
C GLY A 93 -26.38 9.45 -7.96
N MET A 94 -25.20 9.03 -8.40
CA MET A 94 -24.63 9.51 -9.66
C MET A 94 -24.70 8.49 -10.79
N GLU A 95 -25.14 8.98 -11.94
CA GLU A 95 -25.22 8.18 -13.14
C GLU A 95 -23.82 7.77 -13.63
N GLY A 96 -23.62 6.47 -13.83
CA GLY A 96 -22.34 5.95 -14.32
C GLY A 96 -21.25 5.90 -13.27
N VAL A 97 -21.61 5.83 -11.97
CA VAL A 97 -20.68 5.60 -10.87
C VAL A 97 -21.10 4.40 -10.04
N GLN A 98 -20.10 3.62 -9.61
CA GLN A 98 -20.27 2.47 -8.73
C GLN A 98 -19.12 2.46 -7.70
N PRO A 99 -19.39 2.81 -6.43
CA PRO A 99 -18.44 2.62 -5.34
C PRO A 99 -18.05 1.13 -5.21
N GLN A 100 -16.79 0.83 -4.89
CA GLN A 100 -16.30 -0.55 -4.75
C GLN A 100 -15.63 -0.80 -3.41
N ASN A 101 -14.80 0.14 -2.93
CA ASN A 101 -14.14 0.02 -1.63
C ASN A 101 -14.10 1.39 -0.98
N THR A 102 -15.10 1.65 -0.15
CA THR A 102 -15.38 2.93 0.53
C THR A 102 -15.71 2.69 2.01
N GLY A 103 -15.28 1.55 2.56
CA GLY A 103 -15.49 1.18 3.95
C GLY A 103 -14.58 1.95 4.92
N PRO A 104 -14.87 1.86 6.22
CA PRO A 104 -14.03 2.48 7.26
C PRO A 104 -12.63 1.87 7.30
N ASP A 105 -11.72 2.56 8.00
CA ASP A 105 -10.31 2.20 8.21
C ASP A 105 -9.47 2.09 6.93
N SER A 106 -9.97 2.66 5.83
CA SER A 106 -9.25 2.74 4.56
C SER A 106 -8.82 4.17 4.27
N SER A 107 -7.59 4.35 3.80
CA SER A 107 -7.11 5.58 3.17
C SER A 107 -7.39 5.61 1.66
N HIS A 108 -8.11 4.60 1.13
CA HIS A 108 -8.32 4.42 -0.29
C HIS A 108 -9.80 4.38 -0.63
N VAL A 109 -10.19 5.20 -1.60
CA VAL A 109 -11.54 5.23 -2.17
C VAL A 109 -11.48 4.63 -3.58
N ARG A 110 -11.98 3.40 -3.73
CA ARG A 110 -12.04 2.73 -5.05
C ARG A 110 -13.41 2.94 -5.67
N ILE A 111 -13.41 3.49 -6.89
CA ILE A 111 -14.62 3.81 -7.64
C ILE A 111 -14.49 3.22 -9.04
N ARG A 112 -15.56 2.55 -9.49
CA ARG A 112 -15.73 2.21 -10.91
C ARG A 112 -16.65 3.27 -11.53
N TYR A 113 -16.27 3.80 -12.69
CA TYR A 113 -16.98 4.90 -13.34
C TYR A 113 -17.06 4.73 -14.86
N ALA A 114 -18.05 5.37 -15.49
CA ALA A 114 -18.19 5.46 -16.93
C ALA A 114 -17.57 6.77 -17.43
N PRO A 115 -16.40 6.76 -18.11
CA PRO A 115 -15.70 7.98 -18.51
C PRO A 115 -16.49 8.89 -19.47
N LYS A 116 -17.49 8.33 -20.16
CA LYS A 116 -18.41 9.10 -21.03
C LYS A 116 -19.46 9.90 -20.26
N LYS A 117 -19.69 9.56 -18.98
CA LYS A 117 -20.72 10.19 -18.13
C LYS A 117 -20.10 11.07 -17.04
N ILE A 118 -18.94 10.70 -16.53
CA ILE A 118 -18.26 11.42 -15.45
C ILE A 118 -16.75 11.40 -15.61
N THR A 119 -16.12 12.51 -15.25
CA THR A 119 -14.67 12.70 -15.30
C THR A 119 -14.01 12.37 -13.95
N LYS A 120 -12.69 12.11 -13.97
CA LYS A 120 -11.92 11.87 -12.74
C LYS A 120 -11.91 13.12 -11.85
N GLU A 121 -11.87 14.30 -12.47
CA GLU A 121 -11.94 15.61 -11.82
C GLU A 121 -13.21 15.72 -10.97
N LYS A 122 -14.35 15.39 -11.55
CA LYS A 122 -15.64 15.45 -10.85
C LYS A 122 -15.69 14.48 -9.68
N LEU A 123 -15.16 13.27 -9.83
CA LEU A 123 -15.05 12.28 -8.75
C LEU A 123 -14.21 12.82 -7.58
N ARG A 124 -13.05 13.43 -7.88
CA ARG A 124 -12.21 14.07 -6.87
C ARG A 124 -12.96 15.16 -6.12
N ASP A 125 -13.70 16.01 -6.83
CA ASP A 125 -14.45 17.10 -6.18
C ASP A 125 -15.60 16.61 -5.29
N ILE A 126 -16.16 15.45 -5.58
CA ILE A 126 -17.21 14.86 -4.74
C ILE A 126 -16.61 14.36 -3.43
N ILE A 127 -15.49 13.63 -3.50
CA ILE A 127 -14.78 13.16 -2.31
C ILE A 127 -14.31 14.33 -1.43
N ARG A 128 -13.82 15.42 -2.04
CA ARG A 128 -13.50 16.66 -1.32
C ARG A 128 -14.70 17.27 -0.61
N ARG A 129 -15.87 17.32 -1.28
CA ARG A 129 -17.12 17.79 -0.67
C ARG A 129 -17.62 16.90 0.47
N CYS A 130 -17.20 15.64 0.53
CA CYS A 130 -17.46 14.75 1.66
C CYS A 130 -16.54 15.01 2.87
N GLY A 131 -15.60 15.97 2.77
CA GLY A 131 -14.69 16.36 3.85
C GLY A 131 -13.31 15.68 3.80
N PHE A 132 -12.95 15.05 2.69
CA PHE A 132 -11.69 14.31 2.56
C PHE A 132 -10.68 15.03 1.67
N GLY A 133 -9.48 15.27 2.21
CA GLY A 133 -8.31 15.64 1.41
C GLY A 133 -7.91 14.49 0.50
N ILE A 134 -7.48 14.78 -0.73
CA ILE A 134 -6.97 13.77 -1.69
C ILE A 134 -5.49 14.00 -1.86
N THR A 135 -4.68 12.99 -1.57
CA THR A 135 -3.21 13.03 -1.61
C THR A 135 -2.65 12.48 -2.92
N GLY A 136 -3.44 11.72 -3.69
CA GLY A 136 -3.06 11.25 -5.02
C GLY A 136 -4.05 10.24 -5.63
N GLU A 137 -3.70 9.76 -6.81
CA GLU A 137 -4.32 8.61 -7.47
C GLU A 137 -3.36 7.41 -7.35
N GLN A 138 -3.88 6.25 -6.97
CA GLN A 138 -3.10 5.00 -6.92
C GLN A 138 -3.37 4.19 -8.19
N GLU A 139 -2.30 3.75 -8.86
CA GLU A 139 -2.37 2.89 -10.04
C GLU A 139 -1.56 1.61 -9.86
N THR A 140 -2.04 0.52 -10.47
CA THR A 140 -1.36 -0.78 -10.44
C THR A 140 -0.94 -1.19 -11.85
N TYR A 141 0.37 -1.22 -12.10
CA TYR A 141 0.93 -1.65 -13.37
C TYR A 141 1.27 -3.14 -13.33
N ALA A 142 0.76 -3.91 -14.29
CA ALA A 142 1.28 -5.26 -14.57
C ALA A 142 2.48 -5.14 -15.51
N ILE A 143 3.62 -5.70 -15.10
CA ILE A 143 4.93 -5.47 -15.73
C ILE A 143 5.54 -6.79 -16.16
N GLU A 144 5.55 -7.04 -17.46
CA GLU A 144 6.29 -8.16 -18.06
C GLU A 144 7.80 -7.92 -17.99
N GLY A 145 8.55 -9.01 -17.80
CA GLY A 145 10.01 -8.97 -17.66
C GLY A 145 10.49 -8.66 -16.25
N LEU A 146 9.62 -8.22 -15.34
CA LEU A 146 9.97 -7.94 -13.94
C LEU A 146 10.15 -9.24 -13.13
N ASN A 147 11.24 -9.97 -13.34
CA ASN A 147 11.46 -11.32 -12.79
C ASN A 147 12.60 -11.43 -11.76
N THR A 148 13.37 -10.36 -11.55
CA THR A 148 14.50 -10.33 -10.60
C THR A 148 14.44 -9.07 -9.74
N GLN A 149 15.08 -9.13 -8.56
CA GLN A 149 15.20 -7.96 -7.69
C GLN A 149 15.95 -6.81 -8.38
N ALA A 150 17.01 -7.12 -9.13
CA ALA A 150 17.77 -6.11 -9.87
C ALA A 150 16.91 -5.35 -10.92
N LEU A 151 15.92 -6.01 -11.52
CA LEU A 151 14.95 -5.34 -12.40
C LEU A 151 13.93 -4.53 -11.61
N ALA A 152 13.50 -5.00 -10.45
CA ALA A 152 12.65 -4.21 -9.55
C ALA A 152 13.34 -2.92 -9.12
N ASP A 153 14.62 -2.98 -8.73
CA ASP A 153 15.39 -1.80 -8.33
C ASP A 153 15.53 -0.80 -9.49
N LYS A 154 15.71 -1.28 -10.72
CA LYS A 154 15.73 -0.43 -11.93
C LYS A 154 14.38 0.25 -12.20
N VAL A 155 13.27 -0.49 -12.07
CA VAL A 155 11.92 0.05 -12.22
C VAL A 155 11.64 1.10 -11.13
N GLU A 156 11.98 0.82 -9.87
CA GLU A 156 11.85 1.80 -8.79
C GLU A 156 12.69 3.05 -9.05
N ALA A 157 13.93 2.90 -9.51
CA ALA A 157 14.79 4.03 -9.84
C ALA A 157 14.24 4.89 -10.99
N ALA A 158 13.60 4.28 -11.98
CA ALA A 158 12.91 5.00 -13.05
C ALA A 158 11.68 5.75 -12.52
N LEU A 159 10.86 5.09 -11.71
CA LEU A 159 9.67 5.70 -11.08
C LEU A 159 10.03 6.87 -10.17
N ARG A 160 11.10 6.78 -9.36
CA ARG A 160 11.56 7.89 -8.50
C ARG A 160 11.98 9.13 -9.28
N LYS A 161 12.37 8.99 -10.56
CA LYS A 161 12.75 10.10 -11.44
C LYS A 161 11.55 10.71 -12.15
N GLU A 162 10.42 10.00 -12.23
CA GLU A 162 9.21 10.50 -12.88
C GLU A 162 8.59 11.63 -12.02
N PRO A 163 8.46 12.85 -12.56
CA PRO A 163 7.81 13.94 -11.84
C PRO A 163 6.39 13.57 -11.45
N GLY A 164 5.94 13.97 -10.25
CA GLY A 164 4.57 13.75 -9.82
C GLY A 164 4.30 12.38 -9.20
N ILE A 165 5.28 11.46 -9.12
CA ILE A 165 5.18 10.31 -8.22
C ILE A 165 5.23 10.81 -6.76
N THR A 166 4.19 10.49 -5.99
CA THR A 166 4.08 10.82 -4.57
C THR A 166 4.65 9.71 -3.70
N SER A 167 4.38 8.45 -4.06
CA SER A 167 4.89 7.29 -3.33
C SER A 167 4.96 6.05 -4.24
N ILE A 168 5.93 5.19 -3.97
CA ILE A 168 6.03 3.85 -4.57
C ILE A 168 5.68 2.86 -3.46
N GLU A 169 4.50 2.26 -3.52
CA GLU A 169 4.04 1.33 -2.48
C GLU A 169 4.64 -0.06 -2.65
N THR A 170 4.85 -0.48 -3.90
CA THR A 170 5.46 -1.77 -4.18
C THR A 170 6.02 -1.83 -5.59
N VAL A 171 7.14 -2.52 -5.76
CA VAL A 171 7.58 -3.09 -7.04
C VAL A 171 7.97 -4.54 -6.78
N CYS A 172 7.11 -5.47 -7.20
CA CYS A 172 7.19 -6.87 -6.81
C CYS A 172 7.57 -7.75 -8.00
N PRO A 173 8.77 -8.36 -8.00
CA PRO A 173 9.19 -9.28 -9.06
C PRO A 173 8.47 -10.63 -9.02
N VAL A 174 7.96 -11.05 -7.85
CA VAL A 174 7.19 -12.30 -7.73
C VAL A 174 5.84 -12.18 -8.43
N ASN A 175 5.14 -11.06 -8.22
CA ASN A 175 3.80 -10.83 -8.76
C ASN A 175 3.81 -10.03 -10.07
N GLN A 176 4.99 -9.62 -10.55
CA GLN A 176 5.18 -8.82 -11.76
C GLN A 176 4.32 -7.56 -11.77
N LYS A 177 4.30 -6.83 -10.64
CA LYS A 177 3.45 -5.64 -10.45
C LYS A 177 4.19 -4.50 -9.77
N ALA A 178 3.84 -3.28 -10.16
CA ALA A 178 4.16 -2.08 -9.40
C ALA A 178 2.87 -1.37 -8.97
N ILE A 179 2.87 -0.83 -7.76
CA ILE A 179 1.78 -0.02 -7.22
C ILE A 179 2.38 1.33 -6.83
N VAL A 180 1.83 2.40 -7.39
CA VAL A 180 2.34 3.76 -7.20
C VAL A 180 1.20 4.71 -6.90
N VAL A 181 1.47 5.72 -6.09
CA VAL A 181 0.60 6.87 -5.85
C VAL A 181 1.21 8.08 -6.53
N PHE A 182 0.42 8.79 -7.32
CA PHE A 182 0.88 9.94 -8.09
C PHE A 182 -0.10 11.12 -8.01
N ASP A 183 0.43 12.32 -8.24
CA ASP A 183 -0.36 13.53 -8.42
C ASP A 183 -0.84 13.63 -9.88
N PRO A 184 -2.15 13.49 -10.13
CA PRO A 184 -2.71 13.51 -11.48
C PRO A 184 -2.64 14.88 -12.17
N LEU A 185 -2.24 15.95 -11.45
CA LEU A 185 -1.99 17.26 -12.03
C LEU A 185 -0.54 17.43 -12.53
N LYS A 186 0.38 16.57 -12.08
CA LYS A 186 1.81 16.63 -12.44
C LYS A 186 2.21 15.56 -13.45
N THR A 187 1.59 14.38 -13.36
CA THR A 187 1.85 13.27 -14.30
C THR A 187 0.57 12.51 -14.65
N SER A 188 0.73 11.50 -15.49
CA SER A 188 -0.36 10.71 -16.06
C SER A 188 0.03 9.23 -16.07
N THR A 189 -0.95 8.35 -16.13
CA THR A 189 -0.75 6.90 -16.20
C THR A 189 0.14 6.49 -17.37
N GLU A 190 0.05 7.20 -18.50
CA GLU A 190 0.82 6.94 -19.70
C GLU A 190 2.29 7.34 -19.53
N LYS A 191 2.57 8.48 -18.87
CA LYS A 191 3.94 8.93 -18.59
C LYS A 191 4.64 7.99 -17.60
N ILE A 192 3.94 7.56 -16.55
CA ILE A 192 4.46 6.59 -15.59
C ILE A 192 4.74 5.25 -16.29
N ALA A 193 3.83 4.79 -17.15
CA ALA A 193 4.06 3.59 -17.95
C ALA A 193 5.27 3.73 -18.88
N ALA A 194 5.48 4.90 -19.49
CA ALA A 194 6.64 5.18 -20.31
C ALA A 194 7.96 5.16 -19.48
N ALA A 195 7.94 5.68 -18.26
CA ALA A 195 9.08 5.60 -17.35
C ALA A 195 9.42 4.14 -16.97
N ILE A 196 8.41 3.29 -16.76
CA ILE A 196 8.64 1.85 -16.56
C ILE A 196 9.24 1.21 -17.83
N ASN A 197 8.68 1.52 -18.99
CA ASN A 197 9.10 0.99 -20.29
C ASN A 197 10.48 1.48 -20.77
N SER A 198 11.06 2.52 -20.13
CA SER A 198 12.45 2.91 -20.38
C SER A 198 13.46 1.96 -19.72
N THR A 199 12.99 1.01 -18.91
CA THR A 199 13.78 -0.10 -18.39
C THR A 199 13.67 -1.32 -19.30
N PRO A 200 14.41 -2.42 -19.06
CA PRO A 200 14.19 -3.68 -19.78
C PRO A 200 12.82 -4.36 -19.55
N CYS A 201 11.92 -3.76 -18.75
CA CYS A 201 10.59 -4.29 -18.46
C CYS A 201 9.50 -3.61 -19.30
N ARG A 202 8.32 -4.23 -19.43
CA ARG A 202 7.20 -3.74 -20.25
C ARG A 202 5.88 -3.74 -19.50
N VAL A 203 5.16 -2.62 -19.51
CA VAL A 203 3.78 -2.53 -18.99
C VAL A 203 2.81 -3.26 -19.93
N MET A 204 2.08 -4.26 -19.41
CA MET A 204 1.16 -5.09 -20.19
C MET A 204 -0.24 -4.49 -20.35
N ARG A 205 -0.71 -3.78 -19.31
CA ARG A 205 -1.88 -2.92 -19.32
C ARG A 205 -1.66 -1.83 -18.26
N PRO A 206 -1.77 -0.54 -18.61
CA PRO A 206 -2.05 0.48 -17.62
C PRO A 206 -3.49 0.35 -17.09
#